data_AF-A0A8C0W3V0-F1
#
_entry.id   AF-A0A8C0W3V0-F1
#
_cell.length_a   1.000
_cell.length_b   1.000
_cell.length_c   1.000
_cell.angle_alpha   90.00
_cell.angle_beta   90.00
_cell.angle_gamma   90.00
#
_symmetry.space_group_name_H-M   'P 1'
#
loop_
_entity.id
_entity.type
_entity.pdbx_description
1 polymer ?
#
loop_
_entity_poly.entity_id
_entity_poly.type
_entity_poly.pdbx_seq_one_letter_code
_entity_poly.pdbx_strand_id
1 'polypeptide(L)'
;MAEDQKNKYLGLYTILPSEISLQLAEVALDLRIHDRIQDKVKEIEQSKTMSQEFSRQIQKVAKDLTTILTKLKAKTDNLVQAKTDQKVLGEELDGCNSKLMELDVAVQNFSEQNGQLAKPLAKKIGKLAEFHQQAVRQAENRLSKLNQAASHLEEYNEMLELILKWIEKAKVLVHGNIVWNSASQLREQYILHQVTLGKIVFKE
;
A
#
# COMPACT_ATOMS: atom_id res chain seq x y z
N MET A 1 -40.35 -57.86 -1.33
CA MET A 1 -40.98 -57.67 -2.66
C MET A 1 -39.99 -57.71 -3.82
N ALA A 2 -38.96 -56.83 -3.88
CA ALA A 2 -37.91 -56.91 -4.91
C ALA A 2 -37.00 -58.15 -4.77
N GLU A 3 -36.63 -58.51 -3.54
CA GLU A 3 -35.79 -59.69 -3.25
C GLU A 3 -36.55 -61.02 -3.48
N ASP A 4 -37.86 -61.05 -3.22
CA ASP A 4 -38.72 -62.24 -3.44
C ASP A 4 -38.94 -62.53 -4.93
N GLN A 5 -39.07 -61.47 -5.74
CA GLN A 5 -39.14 -61.57 -7.20
C GLN A 5 -37.79 -62.06 -7.76
N LYS A 6 -36.67 -61.49 -7.30
CA LYS A 6 -35.31 -61.89 -7.68
C LYS A 6 -35.05 -63.38 -7.40
N ASN A 7 -35.45 -63.89 -6.23
CA ASN A 7 -35.32 -65.31 -5.87
C ASN A 7 -36.22 -66.23 -6.72
N LYS A 8 -37.41 -65.77 -7.13
CA LYS A 8 -38.34 -66.52 -7.99
C LYS A 8 -37.80 -66.73 -9.42
N TYR A 9 -37.08 -65.74 -9.96
CA TYR A 9 -36.48 -65.83 -11.30
C TYR A 9 -35.07 -66.45 -11.29
N LEU A 10 -34.34 -66.39 -10.18
CA LEU A 10 -33.07 -67.11 -10.02
C LEU A 10 -33.23 -68.64 -10.08
N GLY A 11 -34.33 -69.16 -9.54
CA GLY A 11 -34.63 -70.61 -9.54
C GLY A 11 -35.01 -71.21 -10.90
N LEU A 12 -35.24 -70.39 -11.92
CA LEU A 12 -35.68 -70.81 -13.26
C LEU A 12 -34.54 -70.95 -14.28
N TYR A 13 -33.29 -70.68 -13.91
CA TYR A 13 -32.13 -70.70 -14.83
C TYR A 13 -32.36 -69.91 -16.14
N THR A 14 -33.21 -68.89 -16.10
CA THR A 14 -33.52 -68.06 -17.26
C THR A 14 -32.43 -67.00 -17.40
N ILE A 15 -31.63 -67.11 -18.45
CA ILE A 15 -30.69 -66.08 -18.87
C ILE A 15 -31.50 -64.80 -19.14
N LEU A 16 -31.10 -63.68 -18.52
CA LEU A 16 -31.72 -62.39 -18.77
C LEU A 16 -31.64 -62.09 -20.28
N PRO A 17 -32.75 -61.77 -20.96
CA PRO A 17 -32.72 -61.42 -22.38
C PRO A 17 -31.67 -60.33 -22.63
N SER A 18 -30.87 -60.50 -23.69
CA SER A 18 -29.76 -59.60 -24.01
C SER A 18 -30.19 -58.13 -24.12
N GLU A 19 -31.39 -57.90 -24.64
CA GLU A 19 -32.01 -56.57 -24.76
C GLU A 19 -32.18 -55.88 -23.38
N ILE A 20 -32.63 -56.62 -22.36
CA ILE A 20 -32.84 -56.09 -21.02
C ILE A 20 -31.50 -55.87 -20.31
N SER A 21 -30.53 -56.76 -20.54
CA SER A 21 -29.16 -56.59 -20.05
C SER A 21 -28.50 -55.33 -20.61
N LEU A 22 -28.70 -55.06 -21.91
CA LEU A 22 -28.19 -53.87 -22.59
C LEU A 22 -28.83 -52.60 -22.03
N GLN A 23 -30.16 -52.55 -21.94
CA GLN A 23 -30.88 -51.40 -21.38
C GLN A 23 -30.47 -51.10 -19.94
N LEU A 24 -30.25 -52.13 -19.11
CA LEU A 24 -29.78 -51.93 -17.74
C LEU A 24 -28.36 -51.34 -17.68
N ALA A 25 -27.48 -51.77 -18.59
CA ALA A 25 -26.13 -51.22 -18.70
C ALA A 25 -26.13 -49.76 -19.20
N GLU A 26 -27.01 -49.43 -20.16
CA GLU A 26 -27.22 -48.05 -20.64
C GLU A 26 -27.74 -47.15 -19.51
N VAL A 27 -28.76 -47.58 -18.77
CA VAL A 27 -29.27 -46.81 -17.61
C VAL A 27 -28.20 -46.64 -16.54
N ALA A 28 -27.38 -47.66 -16.27
CA ALA A 28 -26.27 -47.55 -15.32
C ALA A 28 -25.20 -46.54 -15.77
N LEU A 29 -24.93 -46.45 -17.08
CA LEU A 29 -24.04 -45.44 -17.65
C LEU A 29 -24.65 -44.04 -17.55
N ASP A 30 -25.93 -43.89 -17.88
CA ASP A 30 -26.64 -42.60 -17.79
C ASP A 30 -26.68 -42.07 -16.36
N LEU A 31 -26.93 -42.92 -15.37
CA LEU A 31 -26.86 -42.55 -13.95
C LEU A 31 -25.44 -42.08 -13.56
N ARG A 32 -24.40 -42.79 -14.01
CA ARG A 32 -23.01 -42.40 -13.74
C ARG A 32 -22.64 -41.07 -14.42
N ILE A 33 -23.17 -40.82 -15.62
CA ILE A 33 -23.00 -39.53 -16.31
C ILE A 33 -23.72 -38.42 -15.53
N HIS A 34 -24.93 -38.68 -15.04
CA HIS A 34 -25.69 -37.74 -14.23
C HIS A 34 -24.92 -37.33 -12.96
N ASP A 35 -24.41 -38.29 -12.20
CA ASP A 35 -23.62 -38.01 -10.99
C ASP A 35 -22.38 -37.15 -11.31
N ARG A 36 -21.66 -37.48 -12.39
CA ARG A 36 -20.49 -36.72 -12.85
C ARG A 36 -20.87 -35.29 -13.27
N ILE A 37 -22.02 -35.09 -13.91
CA ILE A 37 -22.53 -33.76 -14.25
C ILE A 37 -22.85 -32.99 -12.97
N GLN A 38 -23.49 -33.62 -12.00
CA GLN A 38 -23.85 -32.98 -10.74
C GLN A 38 -22.61 -32.51 -9.96
N ASP A 39 -21.55 -33.33 -9.92
CA ASP A 39 -20.29 -32.94 -9.29
C ASP A 39 -19.61 -31.79 -10.04
N LYS A 40 -19.61 -31.83 -11.37
CA LYS A 40 -19.09 -30.72 -12.20
C LYS A 40 -19.86 -29.41 -11.98
N VAL A 41 -21.18 -29.48 -11.81
CA VAL A 41 -22.00 -28.30 -11.50
C VAL A 41 -21.62 -27.71 -10.15
N LYS A 42 -21.41 -28.55 -9.12
CA LYS A 42 -20.96 -28.10 -7.79
C LYS A 42 -19.59 -27.43 -7.85
N GLU A 43 -18.63 -28.03 -8.56
CA GLU A 43 -17.29 -27.44 -8.77
C GLU A 43 -17.37 -26.05 -9.42
N ILE A 44 -18.18 -25.91 -10.48
CA ILE A 44 -18.36 -24.63 -11.19
C ILE A 44 -18.96 -23.56 -10.26
N GLU A 45 -19.97 -23.90 -9.47
CA GLU A 45 -20.60 -22.94 -8.55
C GLU A 45 -19.64 -22.51 -7.43
N GLN A 46 -18.83 -23.43 -6.93
CA GLN A 46 -17.77 -23.12 -5.97
C GLN A 46 -16.72 -22.17 -6.58
N SER A 47 -16.24 -22.47 -7.79
CA SER A 47 -15.29 -21.61 -8.50
C SER A 47 -15.83 -20.22 -8.80
N LYS A 48 -17.13 -20.11 -9.13
CA LYS A 48 -17.80 -18.83 -9.32
C LYS A 48 -17.88 -18.03 -8.02
N THR A 49 -18.19 -18.68 -6.91
CA THR A 49 -18.20 -18.06 -5.58
C THR A 49 -16.81 -17.54 -5.20
N MET A 50 -15.75 -18.34 -5.41
CA MET A 50 -14.37 -17.90 -5.17
C MET A 50 -13.99 -16.71 -6.07
N SER A 51 -14.37 -16.73 -7.35
CA SER A 51 -14.11 -15.63 -8.29
C SER A 51 -14.76 -14.31 -7.84
N GLN A 52 -15.96 -14.38 -7.26
CA GLN A 52 -16.63 -13.22 -6.70
C GLN A 52 -15.89 -12.68 -5.47
N GLU A 53 -15.40 -13.55 -4.58
CA GLU A 53 -14.63 -13.13 -3.41
C GLU A 53 -13.29 -12.48 -3.82
N PHE A 54 -12.56 -13.03 -4.80
CA PHE A 54 -11.39 -12.36 -5.36
C PHE A 54 -11.72 -10.96 -5.91
N SER A 55 -12.82 -10.83 -6.65
CA SER A 55 -13.28 -9.53 -7.14
C SER A 55 -13.54 -8.55 -5.99
N ARG A 56 -14.10 -9.01 -4.87
CA ARG A 56 -14.37 -8.19 -3.68
C ARG A 56 -13.08 -7.74 -3.00
N GLN A 57 -12.11 -8.63 -2.86
CA GLN A 57 -10.81 -8.31 -2.25
C GLN A 57 -10.01 -7.33 -3.12
N ILE A 58 -9.98 -7.52 -4.43
CA ILE A 58 -9.37 -6.57 -5.38
C ILE A 58 -10.00 -5.18 -5.22
N GLN A 59 -11.33 -5.09 -5.14
CA GLN A 59 -12.02 -3.82 -4.93
C GLN A 59 -11.70 -3.18 -3.58
N LYS A 60 -11.52 -3.99 -2.52
CA LYS A 60 -11.12 -3.49 -1.21
C LYS A 60 -9.74 -2.84 -1.27
N VAL A 61 -8.74 -3.53 -1.84
CA VAL A 61 -7.39 -2.97 -2.01
C VAL A 61 -7.41 -1.70 -2.86
N ALA A 62 -8.22 -1.66 -3.92
CA ALA A 62 -8.38 -0.45 -4.74
C ALA A 62 -8.95 0.75 -3.94
N LYS A 63 -9.90 0.50 -3.02
CA LYS A 63 -10.45 1.53 -2.13
C LYS A 63 -9.41 2.00 -1.11
N ASP A 64 -8.65 1.07 -0.55
CA ASP A 64 -7.56 1.38 0.40
C ASP A 64 -6.51 2.27 -0.30
N LEU A 65 -6.08 1.91 -1.51
CA LEU A 65 -5.18 2.73 -2.34
C LEU A 65 -5.73 4.11 -2.68
N THR A 66 -7.02 4.20 -3.00
CA THR A 66 -7.67 5.49 -3.26
C THR A 66 -7.64 6.37 -2.01
N THR A 67 -7.89 5.79 -0.84
CA THR A 67 -7.80 6.49 0.44
C THR A 67 -6.38 6.98 0.70
N ILE A 68 -5.36 6.13 0.51
CA ILE A 68 -3.95 6.52 0.62
C ILE A 68 -3.63 7.69 -0.32
N LEU A 69 -4.05 7.64 -1.59
CA LEU A 69 -3.85 8.72 -2.55
C LEU A 69 -4.51 10.03 -2.12
N THR A 70 -5.71 9.98 -1.53
CA THR A 70 -6.36 11.19 -1.01
C THR A 70 -5.57 11.79 0.16
N LYS A 71 -5.09 10.95 1.09
CA LYS A 71 -4.24 11.39 2.21
C LYS A 71 -2.89 11.94 1.72
N LEU A 72 -2.28 11.32 0.71
CA LEU A 72 -1.03 11.80 0.08
C LEU A 72 -1.19 13.19 -0.55
N LYS A 73 -2.39 13.55 -1.01
CA LYS A 73 -2.68 14.90 -1.56
C LYS A 73 -2.99 15.94 -0.49
N ALA A 74 -3.26 15.52 0.75
CA ALA A 74 -3.55 16.45 1.83
C ALA A 74 -2.31 17.30 2.16
N LYS A 75 -2.55 18.60 2.34
CA LYS A 75 -1.53 19.55 2.79
C LYS A 75 -1.59 19.65 4.32
N THR A 76 -0.44 19.90 4.92
CA THR A 76 -0.32 20.17 6.36
C THR A 76 0.72 21.26 6.56
N ASP A 77 0.51 22.09 7.58
CA ASP A 77 1.39 23.22 7.89
C ASP A 77 2.50 22.81 8.88
N ASN A 78 2.44 21.60 9.43
CA ASN A 78 3.43 21.06 10.34
C ASN A 78 4.31 20.03 9.64
N LEU A 79 5.59 20.39 9.42
CA LEU A 79 6.56 19.53 8.75
C LEU A 79 6.84 18.21 9.49
N VAL A 80 6.89 18.24 10.83
CA VAL A 80 7.10 17.03 11.64
C VAL A 80 5.94 16.08 11.48
N GLN A 81 4.71 16.60 11.58
CA GLN A 81 3.50 15.81 11.34
C GLN A 81 3.49 15.26 9.90
N ALA A 82 3.83 16.08 8.92
CA ALA A 82 3.87 15.67 7.51
C ALA A 82 4.81 14.48 7.26
N LYS A 83 5.99 14.49 7.91
CA LYS A 83 6.98 13.40 7.83
C LYS A 83 6.47 12.13 8.50
N THR A 84 5.84 12.25 9.67
CA THR A 84 5.22 11.11 10.37
C THR A 84 4.11 10.50 9.53
N ASP A 85 3.20 11.32 9.00
CA ASP A 85 2.12 10.87 8.13
C ASP A 85 2.66 10.21 6.86
N GLN A 86 3.71 10.78 6.26
CA GLN A 86 4.36 10.19 5.09
C GLN A 86 4.93 8.80 5.39
N LYS A 87 5.50 8.58 6.58
CA LYS A 87 5.99 7.25 6.99
C LYS A 87 4.84 6.25 7.12
N VAL A 88 3.77 6.63 7.82
CA VAL A 88 2.58 5.77 8.00
C VAL A 88 1.94 5.44 6.64
N LEU A 89 1.82 6.42 5.74
CA LEU A 89 1.30 6.19 4.39
C LEU A 89 2.19 5.27 3.55
N GLY A 90 3.51 5.30 3.77
CA GLY A 90 4.43 4.33 3.17
C GLY A 90 4.14 2.91 3.65
N GLU A 91 3.99 2.71 4.95
CA GLU A 91 3.65 1.41 5.55
C GLU A 91 2.28 0.90 5.07
N GLU A 92 1.26 1.78 4.99
CA GLU A 92 -0.06 1.44 4.43
C GLU A 92 0.05 1.01 2.94
N LEU A 93 0.92 1.66 2.17
CA LEU A 93 1.14 1.37 0.75
C LEU A 93 1.88 0.04 0.52
N ASP A 94 2.86 -0.26 1.38
CA ASP A 94 3.55 -1.55 1.41
C ASP A 94 2.59 -2.68 1.78
N GLY A 95 1.72 -2.45 2.78
CA GLY A 95 0.67 -3.40 3.14
C GLY A 95 -0.34 -3.65 2.02
N CYS A 96 -0.63 -2.64 1.19
CA CYS A 96 -1.41 -2.82 -0.03
C CYS A 96 -0.66 -3.65 -1.08
N ASN A 97 0.66 -3.47 -1.21
CA ASN A 97 1.49 -4.26 -2.12
C ASN A 97 1.50 -5.74 -1.72
N SER A 98 1.69 -6.06 -0.44
CA SER A 98 1.68 -7.44 0.04
C SER A 98 0.36 -8.14 -0.28
N LYS A 99 -0.78 -7.50 0.02
CA LYS A 99 -2.11 -8.03 -0.32
C LYS A 99 -2.32 -8.19 -1.83
N LEU A 100 -1.81 -7.25 -2.63
CA LEU A 100 -1.85 -7.33 -4.09
C LEU A 100 -1.10 -8.56 -4.59
N MET A 101 0.12 -8.80 -4.08
CA MET A 101 0.95 -9.95 -4.47
C MET A 101 0.32 -11.28 -4.05
N GLU A 102 -0.23 -11.35 -2.83
CA GLU A 102 -0.98 -12.52 -2.36
C GLU A 102 -2.20 -12.81 -3.25
N LEU A 103 -2.94 -11.77 -3.63
CA LEU A 103 -4.07 -11.89 -4.56
C LEU A 103 -3.64 -12.34 -5.95
N ASP A 104 -2.52 -11.84 -6.46
CA ASP A 104 -1.99 -12.23 -7.78
C ASP A 104 -1.64 -13.71 -7.81
N VAL A 105 -0.90 -14.19 -6.80
CA VAL A 105 -0.58 -15.62 -6.64
C VAL A 105 -1.85 -16.46 -6.49
N ALA A 106 -2.80 -16.02 -5.66
CA ALA A 106 -4.05 -16.76 -5.46
C ALA A 106 -4.90 -16.85 -6.74
N VAL A 107 -4.96 -15.76 -7.53
CA VAL A 107 -5.66 -15.76 -8.83
C VAL A 107 -4.91 -16.58 -9.88
N GLN A 108 -3.58 -16.59 -9.85
CA GLN A 108 -2.78 -17.45 -10.71
C GLN A 108 -3.05 -18.94 -10.43
N ASN A 109 -3.03 -19.35 -9.17
CA ASN A 109 -3.37 -20.72 -8.76
C ASN A 109 -4.82 -21.08 -9.14
N PHE A 110 -5.76 -20.14 -8.96
CA PHE A 110 -7.15 -20.32 -9.38
C PHE A 110 -7.28 -20.49 -10.91
N SER A 111 -6.41 -19.83 -11.69
CA SER A 111 -6.44 -19.88 -13.16
C SER A 111 -6.12 -21.26 -13.73
N GLU A 112 -5.34 -22.08 -13.01
CA GLU A 112 -4.96 -23.43 -13.44
C GLU A 112 -6.19 -24.33 -13.62
N GLN A 113 -7.21 -24.16 -12.77
CA GLN A 113 -8.45 -24.93 -12.81
C GLN A 113 -9.61 -24.16 -13.46
N ASN A 114 -9.56 -22.82 -13.49
CA ASN A 114 -10.69 -21.96 -13.84
C ASN A 114 -10.31 -20.82 -14.82
N GLY A 115 -9.65 -21.15 -15.93
CA GLY A 115 -9.08 -20.17 -16.86
C GLY A 115 -10.04 -19.06 -17.34
N GLN A 116 -11.31 -19.39 -17.62
CA GLN A 116 -12.30 -18.40 -18.08
C GLN A 116 -12.68 -17.38 -17.00
N LEU A 117 -12.82 -17.82 -15.74
CA LEU A 117 -13.14 -16.96 -14.61
C LEU A 117 -11.91 -16.17 -14.11
N ALA A 118 -10.71 -16.72 -14.29
CA ALA A 118 -9.47 -16.08 -13.87
C ALA A 118 -9.02 -14.96 -14.80
N LYS A 119 -9.25 -15.06 -16.11
CA LYS A 119 -8.86 -14.03 -17.10
C LYS A 119 -9.32 -12.60 -16.75
N PRO A 120 -10.60 -12.34 -16.38
CA PRO A 120 -11.01 -11.00 -15.96
C PRO A 120 -10.40 -10.58 -14.62
N LEU A 121 -10.14 -11.51 -13.70
CA LEU A 121 -9.47 -11.23 -12.42
C LEU A 121 -8.03 -10.80 -12.64
N ALA A 122 -7.26 -11.53 -13.44
CA ALA A 122 -5.89 -11.19 -13.79
C ALA A 122 -5.80 -9.79 -14.43
N LYS A 123 -6.73 -9.46 -15.33
CA LYS A 123 -6.81 -8.10 -15.90
C LYS A 123 -7.07 -7.03 -14.83
N LYS A 124 -7.93 -7.30 -13.84
CA LYS A 124 -8.18 -6.37 -12.72
C LYS A 124 -6.95 -6.23 -11.83
N ILE A 125 -6.23 -7.32 -11.57
CA ILE A 125 -4.98 -7.29 -10.79
C ILE A 125 -3.91 -6.47 -11.51
N GLY A 126 -3.71 -6.67 -12.82
CA GLY A 126 -2.78 -5.86 -13.60
C GLY A 126 -3.07 -4.36 -13.52
N LYS A 127 -4.35 -3.97 -13.61
CA LYS A 127 -4.78 -2.57 -13.41
C LYS A 127 -4.52 -2.08 -11.98
N LEU A 128 -4.76 -2.93 -10.98
CA LEU A 128 -4.53 -2.59 -9.58
C LEU A 128 -3.03 -2.43 -9.29
N ALA A 129 -2.17 -3.21 -9.92
CA ALA A 129 -0.72 -3.09 -9.84
C ALA A 129 -0.24 -1.77 -10.46
N GLU A 130 -0.75 -1.39 -11.63
CA GLU A 130 -0.45 -0.09 -12.23
C GLU A 130 -0.90 1.07 -11.33
N PHE A 131 -2.09 0.94 -10.72
CA PHE A 131 -2.60 1.94 -9.79
C PHE A 131 -1.75 2.06 -8.51
N HIS A 132 -1.28 0.93 -7.96
CA HIS A 132 -0.33 0.90 -6.85
C HIS A 132 0.97 1.61 -7.22
N GLN A 133 1.55 1.31 -8.39
CA GLN A 133 2.77 1.97 -8.88
C GLN A 133 2.60 3.49 -9.03
N GLN A 134 1.43 3.95 -9.47
CA GLN A 134 1.13 5.37 -9.51
C GLN A 134 1.11 6.00 -8.10
N ALA A 135 0.56 5.29 -7.11
CA ALA A 135 0.56 5.75 -5.72
C ALA A 135 1.96 5.82 -5.12
N VAL A 136 2.83 4.85 -5.42
CA VAL A 136 4.25 4.85 -5.03
C VAL A 136 4.95 6.12 -5.55
N ARG A 137 4.82 6.42 -6.84
CA ARG A 137 5.43 7.62 -7.43
C ARG A 137 4.95 8.92 -6.78
N GLN A 138 3.68 9.00 -6.39
CA GLN A 138 3.16 10.17 -5.66
C GLN A 138 3.73 10.26 -4.25
N ALA A 139 3.85 9.13 -3.55
CA ALA A 139 4.46 9.08 -2.23
C ALA A 139 5.93 9.51 -2.28
N GLU A 140 6.70 9.03 -3.25
CA GLU A 140 8.10 9.41 -3.45
C GLU A 140 8.26 10.91 -3.76
N ASN A 141 7.40 11.45 -4.63
CA ASN A 141 7.41 12.88 -4.95
C ASN A 141 7.08 13.75 -3.72
N ARG A 142 6.13 13.31 -2.89
CA ARG A 142 5.82 14.02 -1.64
C ARG A 142 6.99 13.94 -0.67
N LEU A 143 7.60 12.76 -0.51
CA LEU A 143 8.75 12.57 0.36
C LEU A 143 9.94 13.46 -0.03
N SER A 144 10.26 13.56 -1.33
CA SER A 144 11.36 14.42 -1.79
C SER A 144 11.11 15.89 -1.47
N LYS A 145 9.88 16.39 -1.67
CA LYS A 145 9.47 17.75 -1.28
C LYS A 145 9.56 17.98 0.22
N LEU A 146 9.15 16.99 1.04
CA LEU A 146 9.26 17.09 2.50
C LEU A 146 10.72 17.14 2.96
N ASN A 147 11.61 16.40 2.32
CA ASN A 147 13.04 16.45 2.62
C ASN A 147 13.64 17.80 2.24
N GLN A 148 13.26 18.35 1.08
CA GLN A 148 13.69 19.69 0.68
C GLN A 148 13.21 20.76 1.65
N ALA A 149 11.93 20.73 2.05
CA ALA A 149 11.38 21.65 3.03
C ALA A 149 12.11 21.58 4.38
N ALA A 150 12.54 20.37 4.79
CA ALA A 150 13.32 20.19 6.00
C ALA A 150 14.72 20.81 5.90
N SER A 151 15.43 20.60 4.79
CA SER A 151 16.74 21.21 4.55
C SER A 151 16.65 22.74 4.62
N HIS A 152 15.67 23.33 3.90
CA HIS A 152 15.50 24.78 3.93
C HIS A 152 15.17 25.31 5.33
N LEU A 153 14.32 24.61 6.09
CA LEU A 153 13.98 25.02 7.45
C LEU A 153 15.20 24.99 8.37
N GLU A 154 16.06 23.98 8.22
CA GLU A 154 17.33 23.88 8.94
C GLU A 154 18.25 25.06 8.61
N GLU A 155 18.47 25.35 7.33
CA GLU A 155 19.25 26.49 6.85
C GLU A 155 18.71 27.84 7.39
N TYR A 156 17.39 28.03 7.38
CA TYR A 156 16.77 29.23 7.93
C TYR A 156 16.97 29.35 9.44
N ASN A 157 16.87 28.24 10.18
CA ASN A 157 17.09 28.23 11.62
C ASN A 157 18.54 28.53 11.97
N GLU A 158 19.51 28.00 11.22
CA GLU A 158 20.93 28.34 11.38
C GLU A 158 21.19 29.84 11.14
N MET A 159 20.63 30.40 10.07
CA MET A 159 20.73 31.84 9.79
C MET A 159 20.08 32.69 10.89
N LEU A 160 18.92 32.28 11.39
CA LEU A 160 18.24 32.95 12.49
C LEU A 160 19.10 32.94 13.76
N GLU A 161 19.70 31.80 14.09
CA GLU A 161 20.59 31.67 15.26
C GLU A 161 21.81 32.61 15.15
N LEU A 162 22.42 32.70 13.95
CA LEU A 162 23.51 33.64 13.70
C LEU A 162 23.08 35.09 13.90
N ILE A 163 21.93 35.49 13.34
CA ILE A 163 21.38 36.84 13.49
C ILE A 163 21.10 37.14 14.96
N LEU A 164 20.49 36.21 15.70
CA LEU A 164 20.23 36.39 17.13
C LEU A 164 21.52 36.57 17.93
N LYS A 165 22.58 35.81 17.63
CA LYS A 165 23.91 35.99 18.23
C LYS A 165 24.50 37.36 17.93
N TRP A 166 24.33 37.88 16.71
CA TRP A 166 24.79 39.22 16.35
C TRP A 166 24.02 40.32 17.05
N ILE A 167 22.70 40.18 17.14
CA ILE A 167 21.84 41.11 17.89
C ILE A 167 22.30 41.16 19.35
N GLU A 168 22.60 40.01 19.95
CA GLU A 168 23.07 39.95 21.33
C GLU A 168 24.44 40.63 21.51
N LYS A 169 25.40 40.36 20.62
CA LYS A 169 26.69 41.06 20.61
C LYS A 169 26.54 42.58 20.46
N ALA A 170 25.65 43.02 19.57
CA ALA A 170 25.37 44.44 19.36
C ALA A 170 24.73 45.09 20.59
N LYS A 171 23.80 44.40 21.26
CA LYS A 171 23.22 44.88 22.53
C LYS A 171 24.28 45.07 23.61
N VAL A 172 25.17 44.08 23.80
CA VAL A 172 26.27 44.18 24.77
C VAL A 172 27.17 45.37 24.44
N LEU A 173 27.49 45.59 23.16
CA LEU A 173 28.30 46.71 22.72
C LEU A 173 27.65 48.07 23.04
N VAL A 174 26.35 48.22 22.74
CA VAL A 174 25.62 49.48 22.98
C VAL A 174 25.42 49.79 24.47
N HIS A 175 25.31 48.77 25.33
CA HIS A 175 25.14 48.95 26.78
C HIS A 175 26.48 48.96 27.53
N GLY A 176 27.62 48.88 26.84
CA GLY A 176 28.95 48.97 27.44
C GLY A 176 29.16 50.31 28.12
N ASN A 177 29.68 50.30 29.35
CA ASN A 177 29.93 51.52 30.12
C ASN A 177 31.18 52.24 29.60
N ILE A 178 31.06 53.53 29.27
CA ILE A 178 32.17 54.35 28.76
C ILE A 178 32.95 54.90 29.95
N VAL A 179 34.26 54.67 29.97
CA VAL A 179 35.14 55.17 31.03
C VAL A 179 35.79 56.49 30.59
N TRP A 180 35.47 57.58 31.30
CA TRP A 180 35.84 58.96 30.95
C TRP A 180 37.12 59.49 31.65
N ASN A 181 37.97 58.60 32.13
CA ASN A 181 39.11 58.93 33.00
C ASN A 181 40.37 59.45 32.27
N SER A 182 40.59 59.09 31.00
CA SER A 182 41.70 59.66 30.21
C SER A 182 41.45 59.59 28.69
N ALA A 183 42.13 60.46 27.93
CA ALA A 183 42.06 60.49 26.47
C ALA A 183 42.60 59.22 25.80
N SER A 184 43.61 58.56 26.38
CA SER A 184 44.14 57.29 25.88
C SER A 184 43.13 56.15 26.05
N GLN A 185 42.46 56.07 27.21
CA GLN A 185 41.43 55.07 27.49
C GLN A 185 40.20 55.25 26.59
N LEU A 186 39.77 56.49 26.35
CA LEU A 186 38.69 56.76 25.38
C LEU A 186 39.06 56.34 23.96
N ARG A 187 40.30 56.59 23.52
CA ARG A 187 40.78 56.17 22.19
C ARG A 187 40.83 54.66 22.05
N GLU A 188 41.29 53.94 23.07
CA GLU A 188 41.29 52.48 23.10
C GLU A 188 39.87 51.90 23.07
N GLN A 189 38.95 52.46 23.87
CA GLN A 189 37.54 52.04 23.85
C GLN A 189 36.89 52.30 22.49
N TYR A 190 37.18 53.44 21.84
CA TYR A 190 36.70 53.76 20.49
C TYR A 190 37.18 52.74 19.44
N ILE A 191 38.49 52.42 19.44
CA ILE A 191 39.06 51.45 18.49
C ILE A 191 38.44 50.07 18.71
N LEU A 192 38.31 49.63 19.97
CA LEU A 192 37.73 48.34 20.30
C LEU A 192 36.25 48.25 19.88
N HIS A 193 35.48 49.32 20.06
CA HIS A 193 34.12 49.42 19.54
C HIS A 193 34.08 49.32 18.02
N GLN A 194 34.92 50.08 17.31
CA GLN A 194 34.97 50.07 15.84
C GLN A 194 35.33 48.69 15.29
N VAL A 195 36.30 47.99 15.90
CA VAL A 195 36.70 46.63 15.52
C VAL A 195 35.57 45.63 15.79
N THR A 196 34.89 45.75 16.92
CA THR A 196 33.82 44.81 17.30
C THR A 196 32.59 45.00 16.40
N LEU A 197 32.26 46.24 16.06
CA LEU A 197 31.20 46.59 15.10
C LEU A 197 31.55 46.07 13.69
N GLY A 198 32.81 46.17 13.28
CA GLY A 198 33.30 45.54 12.05
C GLY A 198 33.09 44.02 12.01
N LYS A 199 33.44 43.32 13.10
CA LYS A 199 33.24 41.86 13.21
C LYS A 199 31.77 41.42 13.15
N ILE A 200 30.88 42.22 13.72
CA ILE A 200 29.43 41.98 13.64
C ILE A 200 28.91 42.11 12.20
N VAL A 201 29.47 43.02 11.40
CA VAL A 201 29.03 43.30 10.02
C VAL A 201 29.63 42.31 9.01
N PHE A 202 30.86 41.83 9.22
CA PHE A 202 31.61 41.09 8.20
C PHE A 202 31.71 39.56 8.40
N LYS A 203 30.97 38.97 9.35
CA LYS A 203 30.99 37.50 9.59
C LYS A 203 32.35 36.93 10.04
N GLU A 204 33.23 37.76 10.62
CA GLU A 204 34.56 37.35 11.16
C GLU A 204 34.63 37.36 12.70
#